data_AF-A0A6S6M8H5-F1
#
_entry.id   AF-A0A6S6M8H5-F1
#
_cell.length_a   1.000
_cell.length_b   1.000
_cell.length_c   1.000
_cell.angle_alpha   90.00
_cell.angle_beta   90.00
_cell.angle_gamma   90.00
#
_symmetry.space_group_name_H-M   'P 1'
#
loop_
_entity.id
_entity.type
_entity.pdbx_description
1 polymer ?
#
loop_
_entity_poly.entity_id
_entity_poly.type
_entity_poly.pdbx_seq_one_letter_code
_entity_poly.pdbx_strand_id
1 'polypeptide(L)' 'MDSFDEAYARYLKFLALLDRTDDIGEKNLLFRQLTQLLADLERRLNGSDTSPVSDELYCEEANFNYTS' A
#
# COMPACT_ATOMS: atom_id res chain seq x y z
N MET A 1 -1.97 -19.17 -7.03
CA MET A 1 -1.23 -18.42 -6.00
C MET A 1 -0.15 -17.70 -6.77
N ASP A 2 -0.30 -16.38 -6.96
CA ASP A 2 0.71 -15.60 -7.66
C ASP A 2 1.97 -15.52 -6.81
N SER A 3 3.14 -15.59 -7.41
CA SER A 3 4.41 -15.40 -6.69
C SER A 3 4.52 -13.97 -6.13
N PHE A 4 5.43 -13.77 -5.17
CA PHE A 4 5.71 -12.41 -4.66
C PHE A 4 6.14 -11.47 -5.79
N ASP A 5 7.00 -11.96 -6.70
CA ASP A 5 7.49 -11.20 -7.86
C ASP A 5 6.35 -10.79 -8.81
N GLU A 6 5.37 -11.67 -9.03
CA GLU A 6 4.18 -11.37 -9.84
C GLU A 6 3.30 -10.30 -9.19
N ALA A 7 3.15 -10.35 -7.86
CA ALA A 7 2.40 -9.33 -7.13
C ALA A 7 3.12 -7.99 -7.12
N TYR A 8 4.45 -7.98 -6.99
CA TYR A 8 5.28 -6.78 -7.11
C TYR A 8 5.22 -6.17 -8.53
N ALA A 9 5.26 -6.99 -9.57
CA ALA A 9 5.09 -6.53 -10.95
C ALA A 9 3.72 -5.85 -11.17
N ARG A 10 2.65 -6.39 -10.58
CA ARG A 10 1.31 -5.77 -10.63
C ARG A 10 1.27 -4.44 -9.89
N TYR A 11 1.91 -4.36 -8.72
CA TYR A 11 2.04 -3.10 -7.98
C TYR A 11 2.69 -2.01 -8.84
N LEU A 12 3.83 -2.31 -9.47
CA LEU A 12 4.51 -1.36 -10.37
C LEU A 12 3.62 -0.93 -11.54
N LYS A 13 2.84 -1.86 -12.10
CA LYS A 13 1.89 -1.56 -13.17
C LYS A 13 0.78 -0.61 -12.70
N PHE A 14 0.24 -0.80 -11.50
CA PHE A 14 -0.77 0.11 -10.93
C PHE A 14 -0.21 1.51 -10.72
N LEU A 15 1.02 1.64 -10.21
CA LEU A 15 1.66 2.95 -10.08
C LEU A 15 1.84 3.64 -11.43
N ALA A 16 2.31 2.92 -12.45
CA ALA A 16 2.48 3.47 -13.79
C ALA A 16 1.15 3.88 -14.45
N LEU A 17 0.05 3.18 -14.13
CA LEU A 17 -1.29 3.55 -14.58
C LEU A 17 -1.78 4.82 -13.86
N LEU A 18 -1.65 4.87 -12.52
CA LEU A 18 -2.04 6.03 -11.72
C LEU A 18 -1.32 7.33 -12.15
N ASP A 19 -0.05 7.24 -12.53
CA ASP A 19 0.75 8.36 -13.01
C ASP A 19 0.21 8.95 -14.33
N ARG A 20 -0.42 8.12 -15.17
CA ARG A 20 -0.89 8.49 -16.51
C ARG A 20 -2.40 8.73 -16.60
N THR A 21 -3.17 8.31 -15.61
CA THR A 21 -4.62 8.46 -15.60
C THR A 21 -4.99 9.87 -15.13
N ASP A 22 -5.60 10.69 -15.98
CA ASP A 22 -6.08 12.03 -15.58
C ASP A 22 -7.51 12.02 -15.03
N ASP A 23 -8.30 11.00 -15.40
CA ASP A 23 -9.67 10.86 -14.91
C ASP A 23 -9.69 10.50 -13.41
N ILE A 24 -10.44 11.30 -12.64
CA ILE A 24 -10.53 11.15 -11.18
C ILE A 24 -11.27 9.85 -10.79
N GLY A 25 -12.27 9.45 -11.58
CA GLY A 25 -13.04 8.23 -11.32
C GLY A 25 -12.18 6.98 -11.51
N GLU A 26 -11.43 6.93 -12.61
CA GLU A 26 -10.50 5.85 -12.92
C GLU A 26 -9.31 5.84 -11.95
N LYS A 27 -8.75 6.99 -11.59
CA LYS A 27 -7.75 7.09 -10.51
C LYS A 27 -8.24 6.49 -9.21
N ASN A 28 -9.46 6.82 -8.78
CA ASN A 28 -10.05 6.28 -7.55
C ASN A 28 -10.25 4.76 -7.63
N LEU A 29 -10.64 4.23 -8.79
CA LEU A 29 -10.76 2.79 -8.99
C LEU A 29 -9.39 2.10 -8.88
N LEU A 30 -8.38 2.65 -9.55
CA LEU A 30 -7.01 2.15 -9.51
C LEU A 30 -6.42 2.18 -8.09
N PHE A 31 -6.68 3.25 -7.32
CA PHE A 31 -6.29 3.31 -5.91
C PHE A 31 -6.94 2.21 -5.07
N ARG A 32 -8.25 1.97 -5.24
CA ARG A 32 -8.94 0.88 -4.52
C ARG A 32 -8.35 -0.49 -4.84
N GLN A 33 -8.04 -0.74 -6.11
CA GLN A 33 -7.42 -1.99 -6.55
C GLN A 33 -5.99 -2.14 -5.98
N LEU A 34 -5.22 -1.05 -5.94
CA LEU A 34 -3.90 -1.03 -5.34
C LEU A 34 -3.94 -1.33 -3.83
N THR A 35 -4.87 -0.73 -3.09
CA THR A 35 -5.05 -0.99 -1.65
C THR A 35 -5.39 -2.45 -1.39
N GLN A 36 -6.27 -3.05 -2.19
CA GLN A 36 -6.60 -4.47 -2.05
C GLN A 36 -5.40 -5.38 -2.31
N LEU A 37 -4.61 -5.09 -3.35
CA LEU A 37 -3.39 -5.84 -3.66
C LEU A 37 -2.39 -5.80 -2.48
N LEU A 38 -2.21 -4.62 -1.89
CA LEU A 38 -1.30 -4.42 -0.76
C LEU A 38 -1.79 -5.13 0.51
N ALA A 39 -3.09 -5.07 0.81
CA ALA A 39 -3.67 -5.79 1.94
C ALA A 39 -3.54 -7.32 1.78
N ASP A 40 -3.73 -7.82 0.56
CA ASP A 40 -3.54 -9.24 0.27
C ASP A 40 -2.06 -9.67 0.41
N LEU A 41 -1.12 -8.81 0.00
CA LEU A 41 0.31 -9.02 0.18
C LEU A 41 0.71 -9.02 1.66
N GLU A 42 0.25 -8.03 2.43
CA GLU A 42 0.45 -7.93 3.86
C GLU A 42 -0.08 -9.17 4.58
N ARG A 43 -1.31 -9.60 4.28
CA ARG A 43 -1.88 -10.83 4.85
C ARG A 43 -1.05 -12.07 4.53
N ARG A 44 -0.46 -12.14 3.33
CA ARG A 44 0.41 -13.27 2.94
C ARG A 44 1.74 -13.25 3.67
N LEU A 45 2.31 -12.07 3.87
CA LEU A 45 3.54 -11.89 4.66
C LEU A 45 3.30 -12.25 6.13
N ASN A 46 2.22 -11.73 6.72
CA ASN A 46 1.84 -12.01 8.11
C ASN A 46 1.39 -13.47 8.32
N GLY A 47 0.82 -14.10 7.28
CA GLY A 47 0.39 -15.50 7.30
C GLY A 47 1.51 -16.52 7.12
N SER A 48 2.75 -16.09 6.81
CA SER A 48 3.91 -16.97 6.57
C SER A 48 4.87 -17.04 7.77
N ASP A 49 4.31 -17.14 8.99
CA ASP A 49 4.96 -17.18 10.33
C ASP A 49 5.40 -15.82 10.91
N THR A 50 4.54 -15.14 11.69
CA THR A 50 4.80 -14.67 13.08
C THR A 50 3.65 -13.82 13.65
N SER A 51 3.49 -13.93 14.97
CA SER A 51 2.68 -13.15 15.92
C SER A 51 2.10 -11.80 15.45
N PRO A 52 0.88 -11.42 15.91
CA PRO A 52 0.38 -10.07 15.70
C PRO A 52 1.35 -9.08 16.32
N VAL A 53 1.97 -8.23 15.49
CA VAL A 53 2.49 -6.96 15.97
C VAL A 53 1.25 -6.17 16.38
N SER A 54 1.03 -6.06 17.69
CA SER A 54 -0.03 -5.25 18.27
C SER A 54 0.00 -3.84 17.69
N ASP A 55 -1.20 -3.36 17.42
CA ASP A 55 -1.63 -2.06 16.88
C ASP A 55 -1.28 -0.89 17.81
N GLU A 56 -0.02 -0.77 18.26
CA GLU A 56 0.41 0.31 19.16
C GLU A 56 1.68 1.01 18.63
N LEU A 57 1.53 2.31 18.35
CA LEU A 57 2.53 3.31 17.97
C LEU A 57 2.93 3.41 16.48
N TYR A 58 1.97 3.77 15.63
CA TYR A 58 2.24 4.73 14.55
C TYR A 58 1.16 5.81 14.57
N CYS A 59 1.38 6.85 15.35
CA CYS A 59 0.90 8.23 15.16
C CYS A 59 1.08 9.05 16.46
N GLU A 60 2.30 9.48 16.79
CA GLU A 60 2.47 10.73 17.55
C GLU A 60 3.60 11.55 16.92
N GLU A 61 3.16 12.37 15.97
CA GLU A 61 3.53 13.77 15.79
C GLU A 61 5.00 14.12 15.51
N ALA A 62 5.24 14.34 14.21
CA ALA A 62 6.23 15.27 13.71
C ALA A 62 6.03 16.66 14.35
N ASN A 63 6.66 16.91 15.50
CA ASN A 63 6.77 18.26 16.06
C ASN A 63 7.89 19.03 15.36
N PHE A 64 7.69 19.29 14.07
CA PHE A 64 8.42 20.32 13.34
C PHE A 64 7.66 21.63 13.57
N ASN A 65 8.11 22.44 14.54
CA ASN A 65 7.76 23.85 14.55
C ASN A 65 9.00 24.71 14.71
N TYR A 66 9.45 25.21 13.56
CA TYR A 66 10.29 26.39 13.39
C TYR A 66 9.54 27.63 13.89
N THR A 67 10.19 28.45 14.74
CA THR A 67 10.04 29.92 14.99
C THR A 67 10.54 30.20 16.42
N SER A 68 11.44 31.13 16.78
CA SER A 68 12.18 32.21 16.12
C SER A 68 13.45 32.47 16.94
#